data_AF-A0A812HJ15-F1
#
_entry.id   AF-A0A812HJ15-F1
#
_cell.length_a   1.000
_cell.length_b   1.000
_cell.length_c   1.000
_cell.angle_alpha   90.00
_cell.angle_beta   90.00
_cell.angle_gamma   90.00
#
_symmetry.space_group_name_H-M   'P 1'
#
loop_
_entity.id
_entity.type
_entity.pdbx_description
1 polymer ?
#
loop_
_entity_poly.entity_id
_entity_poly.type
_entity_poly.pdbx_seq_one_letter_code
_entity_poly.pdbx_strand_id
1 'polypeptide(L)'
;EAETAVLASGEPALVTLAELRALQYEGGRHAFFAKRGEPEEHFVHFGSISHCWESMEHPDPWGYQLEEAVGRFREKEGDRSKVWLFIDYVSLYQYKRDEVQQMNFKRALEAMHIVYAHEVVRVEILSKLTPAERKAEVERVRPKISVYKDSHQGVVEVPMSELTANNVPYSERGWCQAEKEWANLRETFAGDVPLPPVLFSSQMDMLKFTHRDDSDLVKKLQEEVFLIKVTATTKLNLKLSKQEVPILCQALKSYTNLEMVIVRDTPLGCEGAVAVLQTGARHIFLDACDLGDDEACAIADVLRQLPSVENLTLRNTQITREGFKELEEASKVFNSVSLDVHTLQ
;
A
#
# COMPACT_ATOMS: atom_id res chain seq x y z
N GLU A 1 -4.95 15.08 -24.17
CA GLU A 1 -3.51 15.13 -24.48
C GLU A 1 -2.86 13.75 -24.55
N ALA A 2 -3.18 12.80 -23.65
CA ALA A 2 -2.60 11.46 -23.70
C ALA A 2 -2.89 10.69 -25.01
N GLU A 3 -4.12 10.77 -25.53
CA GLU A 3 -4.52 10.14 -26.81
C GLU A 3 -3.80 10.71 -28.04
N THR A 4 -3.21 11.91 -27.91
CA THR A 4 -2.49 12.60 -28.99
C THR A 4 -0.97 12.50 -28.85
N ALA A 5 -0.47 11.99 -27.73
CA ALA A 5 0.96 11.81 -27.49
C ALA A 5 1.47 10.56 -28.21
N VAL A 6 2.54 10.71 -28.98
CA VAL A 6 3.20 9.61 -29.70
C VAL A 6 4.62 9.41 -29.19
N LEU A 7 5.04 8.15 -29.12
CA LEU A 7 6.42 7.77 -28.87
C LEU A 7 7.30 8.21 -30.05
N ALA A 8 8.62 8.17 -29.88
CA ALA A 8 9.57 8.42 -30.97
C ALA A 8 9.37 7.48 -32.18
N SER A 9 8.75 6.31 -31.97
CA SER A 9 8.33 5.36 -33.00
C SER A 9 7.09 5.78 -33.79
N GLY A 10 6.41 6.87 -33.41
CA GLY A 10 5.14 7.31 -33.98
C GLY A 10 3.91 6.55 -33.48
N GLU A 11 4.10 5.57 -32.58
CA GLU A 11 3.01 4.84 -31.94
C GLU A 11 2.39 5.65 -30.80
N PRO A 12 1.11 5.42 -30.44
CA PRO A 12 0.50 6.06 -29.28
C PRO A 12 1.30 5.77 -28.01
N ALA A 13 1.46 6.78 -27.15
CA ALA A 13 2.04 6.58 -25.81
C ALA A 13 1.08 5.88 -24.84
N LEU A 14 -0.18 5.65 -25.24
CA LEU A 14 -1.18 4.92 -24.47
C LEU A 14 -1.10 3.42 -24.70
N VAL A 15 -1.13 2.67 -23.60
CA VAL A 15 -1.29 1.23 -23.61
C VAL A 15 -2.70 0.87 -24.05
N THR A 16 -2.83 0.09 -25.11
CA THR A 16 -4.12 -0.36 -25.61
C THR A 16 -4.63 -1.60 -24.86
N LEU A 17 -5.95 -1.81 -24.89
CA LEU A 17 -6.56 -3.04 -24.35
C LEU A 17 -6.03 -4.30 -25.05
N ALA A 18 -5.68 -4.21 -26.33
CA ALA A 18 -5.10 -5.31 -27.09
C ALA A 18 -3.69 -5.66 -26.58
N GLU A 19 -2.84 -4.65 -26.35
CA GLU A 19 -1.51 -4.84 -25.77
C GLU A 19 -1.59 -5.46 -24.37
N LEU A 20 -2.49 -4.96 -23.51
CA LEU A 20 -2.70 -5.50 -22.18
C LEU A 20 -3.13 -6.97 -22.21
N ARG A 21 -4.06 -7.33 -23.12
CA ARG A 21 -4.54 -8.72 -23.30
C ARG A 21 -3.50 -9.65 -23.90
N ALA A 22 -2.50 -9.12 -24.61
CA ALA A 22 -1.42 -9.90 -25.20
C ALA A 22 -0.32 -10.26 -24.20
N LEU A 23 -0.34 -9.68 -23.00
CA LEU A 23 0.67 -9.97 -21.98
C LEU A 23 0.57 -11.40 -21.48
N GLN A 24 1.74 -12.02 -21.34
CA GLN A 24 1.91 -13.30 -20.67
C GLN A 24 2.50 -13.06 -19.28
N TYR A 25 2.01 -13.80 -18.28
CA TYR A 25 2.51 -13.73 -16.91
C TYR A 25 3.27 -15.01 -16.56
N GLU A 26 4.52 -14.86 -16.12
CA GLU A 26 5.33 -15.96 -15.60
C GLU A 26 5.41 -15.85 -14.07
N GLY A 27 4.59 -16.64 -13.37
CA GLY A 27 4.42 -16.56 -11.91
C GLY A 27 5.71 -16.72 -11.10
N GLY A 28 6.68 -17.51 -11.58
CA GLY A 28 7.96 -17.67 -10.89
C GLY A 28 8.84 -16.41 -10.89
N ARG A 29 8.68 -15.52 -11.89
CA ARG A 29 9.47 -14.28 -12.03
C ARG A 29 8.68 -13.03 -11.68
N HIS A 30 7.38 -13.16 -11.40
CA HIS A 30 6.47 -12.04 -11.18
C HIS A 30 6.57 -10.98 -12.30
N ALA A 31 6.79 -11.43 -13.53
CA ALA A 31 7.05 -10.57 -14.67
C ALA A 31 6.01 -10.79 -15.77
N PHE A 32 5.67 -9.69 -16.45
CA PHE A 32 4.85 -9.72 -17.65
C PHE A 32 5.72 -9.58 -18.89
N PHE A 33 5.30 -10.22 -19.97
CA PHE A 33 6.04 -10.25 -21.23
C PHE A 33 5.11 -10.04 -22.42
N ALA A 34 5.61 -9.33 -23.43
CA ALA A 34 4.92 -9.16 -24.71
C ALA A 34 5.77 -9.72 -25.86
N LYS A 35 5.11 -10.40 -26.82
CA LYS A 35 5.67 -10.74 -28.13
C LYS A 35 5.11 -9.76 -29.15
N ARG A 36 5.89 -8.76 -29.55
CA ARG A 36 5.44 -7.75 -30.53
C ARG A 36 6.26 -7.86 -31.80
N GLY A 37 5.81 -8.64 -32.80
CA GLY A 37 6.35 -8.63 -34.17
C GLY A 37 7.85 -8.89 -34.37
N GLU A 38 8.60 -9.07 -33.29
CA GLU A 38 10.04 -9.25 -33.21
C GLU A 38 10.37 -10.64 -32.68
N PRO A 39 11.59 -11.16 -32.98
CA PRO A 39 11.99 -12.50 -32.59
C PRO A 39 12.16 -12.70 -31.07
N GLU A 40 12.25 -11.62 -30.27
CA GLU A 40 12.52 -11.69 -28.83
C GLU A 40 11.39 -11.13 -27.95
N GLU A 41 11.25 -11.70 -26.75
CA GLU A 41 10.29 -11.27 -25.72
C GLU A 41 10.79 -10.01 -25.00
N HIS A 42 9.90 -9.05 -24.78
CA HIS A 42 10.15 -7.85 -23.96
C HIS A 42 9.45 -7.97 -22.61
N PHE A 43 10.16 -7.68 -21.53
CA PHE A 43 9.62 -7.55 -20.19
C PHE A 43 8.80 -6.26 -20.08
N VAL A 44 7.69 -6.32 -19.34
CA VAL A 44 6.84 -5.18 -19.03
C VAL A 44 6.79 -4.99 -17.53
N HIS A 45 7.31 -3.85 -17.09
CA HIS A 45 7.27 -3.41 -15.71
C HIS A 45 6.08 -2.46 -15.52
N PHE A 46 5.15 -2.84 -14.65
CA PHE A 46 4.04 -1.98 -14.28
C PHE A 46 4.46 -1.01 -13.19
N GLY A 47 4.16 0.27 -13.39
CA GLY A 47 4.33 1.30 -12.38
C GLY A 47 3.04 2.07 -12.17
N SER A 48 2.84 2.58 -10.95
CA SER A 48 1.88 3.66 -10.72
C SER A 48 2.49 4.75 -9.87
N ILE A 49 1.97 5.96 -10.04
CA ILE A 49 2.45 7.15 -9.34
C ILE A 49 1.36 7.64 -8.40
N SER A 50 1.70 7.80 -7.13
CA SER A 50 0.92 8.63 -6.21
C SER A 50 1.57 10.00 -6.12
N HIS A 51 0.84 11.04 -6.50
CA HIS A 51 1.37 12.41 -6.59
C HIS A 51 0.35 13.46 -6.17
N CYS A 52 0.83 14.69 -5.98
CA CYS A 52 -0.03 15.80 -5.61
C CYS A 52 -0.56 16.52 -6.85
N TRP A 53 -1.76 17.07 -6.73
CA TRP A 53 -2.18 18.16 -7.60
C TRP A 53 -1.69 19.48 -7.00
N GLU A 54 -0.71 20.11 -7.66
CA GLU A 54 -0.11 21.36 -7.19
C GLU A 54 -0.82 22.63 -7.70
N SER A 55 -1.76 22.50 -8.63
CA SER A 55 -2.81 23.50 -8.86
C SER A 55 -4.19 22.83 -8.96
N MET A 56 -5.26 23.62 -8.95
CA MET A 56 -6.63 23.12 -9.11
C MET A 56 -6.93 22.66 -10.54
N GLU A 57 -6.19 23.17 -11.52
CA GLU A 57 -6.42 22.93 -12.94
C GLU A 57 -5.46 21.91 -13.56
N HIS A 58 -4.28 21.72 -12.99
CA HIS A 58 -3.25 20.83 -13.51
C HIS A 58 -2.40 20.24 -12.37
N PRO A 59 -2.08 18.93 -12.40
CA PRO A 59 -1.41 18.31 -11.26
C PRO A 59 0.05 18.73 -11.10
N ASP A 60 0.77 18.89 -12.20
CA ASP A 60 2.21 19.20 -12.21
C ASP A 60 2.55 20.37 -13.14
N PRO A 61 2.14 21.61 -12.80
CA PRO A 61 2.35 22.76 -13.68
C PRO A 61 3.84 23.02 -14.01
N TRP A 62 4.74 22.66 -13.08
CA TRP A 62 6.17 22.95 -13.19
C TRP A 62 7.00 21.77 -13.73
N GLY A 63 6.37 20.64 -14.05
CA GLY A 63 7.03 19.44 -14.62
C GLY A 63 7.95 18.69 -13.66
N TYR A 64 7.98 19.07 -12.37
CA TYR A 64 8.90 18.51 -11.39
C TYR A 64 8.50 17.10 -10.97
N GLN A 65 7.20 16.85 -10.80
CA GLN A 65 6.72 15.52 -10.41
C GLN A 65 6.90 14.53 -11.57
N LEU A 66 6.72 14.98 -12.82
CA LEU A 66 7.04 14.19 -14.01
C LEU A 66 8.54 13.85 -14.09
N GLU A 67 9.42 14.83 -13.83
CA GLU A 67 10.87 14.62 -13.81
C GLU A 67 11.27 13.58 -12.75
N GLU A 68 10.72 13.69 -11.54
CA GLU A 68 10.90 12.69 -10.47
C GLU A 68 10.38 11.32 -10.90
N ALA A 69 9.16 11.22 -11.43
CA ALA A 69 8.57 9.96 -11.89
C ALA A 69 9.46 9.26 -12.93
N VAL A 70 9.91 9.98 -13.96
CA VAL A 70 10.82 9.46 -14.97
C VAL A 70 12.13 8.98 -14.33
N GLY A 71 12.68 9.74 -13.39
CA GLY A 71 13.88 9.37 -12.65
C GLY A 71 13.77 8.03 -11.91
N ARG A 72 12.62 7.72 -11.30
CA ARG A 72 12.40 6.47 -10.53
C ARG A 72 12.30 5.22 -11.39
N PHE A 73 11.81 5.36 -12.62
CA PHE A 73 11.56 4.23 -13.51
C PHE A 73 12.61 4.04 -14.59
N ARG A 74 13.50 5.02 -14.82
CA ARG A 74 14.53 4.97 -15.85
C ARG A 74 15.39 3.70 -15.80
N GLU A 75 15.71 3.21 -14.60
CA GLU A 75 16.50 1.98 -14.43
C GLU A 75 15.79 0.69 -14.88
N LYS A 76 14.45 0.74 -15.04
CA LYS A 76 13.64 -0.41 -15.46
C LYS A 76 13.41 -0.44 -16.97
N GLU A 77 13.78 0.63 -17.67
CA GLU A 77 13.73 0.70 -19.12
C GLU A 77 15.02 0.16 -19.73
N GLY A 78 14.91 -0.54 -20.85
CA GLY A 78 16.08 -1.03 -21.59
C GLY A 78 15.68 -1.74 -22.88
N ASP A 79 16.67 -2.22 -23.65
CA ASP A 79 16.45 -2.80 -24.99
C ASP A 79 15.40 -3.94 -24.99
N ARG A 80 15.29 -4.67 -23.87
CA ARG A 80 14.32 -5.76 -23.69
C ARG A 80 13.28 -5.51 -22.59
N SER A 81 13.14 -4.28 -22.12
CA SER A 81 12.22 -3.92 -21.03
C SER A 81 11.48 -2.61 -21.29
N LYS A 82 10.17 -2.62 -21.08
CA LYS A 82 9.30 -1.44 -21.15
C LYS A 82 8.68 -1.16 -19.79
N VAL A 83 8.43 0.11 -19.51
CA VAL A 83 7.68 0.55 -18.33
C VAL A 83 6.31 1.04 -18.76
N TRP A 84 5.25 0.50 -18.17
CA TRP A 84 3.88 0.98 -18.32
C TRP A 84 3.47 1.71 -17.05
N LEU A 85 3.24 3.01 -17.15
CA LEU A 85 2.92 3.86 -16.01
C LEU A 85 1.44 4.20 -15.97
N PHE A 86 0.81 3.93 -14.83
CA PHE A 86 -0.46 4.50 -14.45
C PHE A 86 -0.23 5.81 -13.70
N ILE A 87 -0.65 6.91 -14.32
CA ILE A 87 -0.74 8.25 -13.73
C ILE A 87 -2.19 8.68 -13.86
N ASP A 88 -2.88 8.95 -12.76
CA ASP A 88 -4.33 9.19 -12.73
C ASP A 88 -4.77 10.26 -13.76
N TYR A 89 -4.03 11.37 -13.84
CA TYR A 89 -4.30 12.49 -14.73
C TYR A 89 -4.23 12.12 -16.21
N VAL A 90 -3.27 11.26 -16.57
CA VAL A 90 -2.99 10.86 -17.96
C VAL A 90 -3.81 9.64 -18.35
N SER A 91 -4.12 8.77 -17.38
CA SER A 91 -4.73 7.45 -17.60
C SER A 91 -6.25 7.47 -17.47
N LEU A 92 -6.81 8.50 -16.84
CA LEU A 92 -8.25 8.67 -16.64
C LEU A 92 -8.79 9.86 -17.43
N TYR A 93 -10.08 9.81 -17.78
CA TYR A 93 -10.75 10.95 -18.41
C TYR A 93 -10.82 12.14 -17.46
N GLN A 94 -10.27 13.27 -17.90
CA GLN A 94 -10.28 14.54 -17.19
C GLN A 94 -11.56 15.34 -17.51
N TYR A 95 -11.87 16.32 -16.67
CA TYR A 95 -13.00 17.22 -16.89
C TYR A 95 -12.77 18.13 -18.12
N LYS A 96 -13.78 18.44 -18.95
CA LYS A 96 -15.19 18.02 -18.90
C LYS A 96 -15.43 16.72 -19.66
N ARG A 97 -16.19 15.82 -19.03
CA ARG A 97 -16.49 14.49 -19.54
C ARG A 97 -17.88 14.44 -20.17
N ASP A 98 -18.01 13.72 -21.28
CA ASP A 98 -19.31 13.26 -21.77
C ASP A 98 -19.86 12.09 -20.92
N GLU A 99 -21.05 11.59 -21.25
CA GLU A 99 -21.71 10.52 -20.50
C GLU A 99 -20.89 9.22 -20.47
N VAL A 100 -20.25 8.86 -21.59
CA VAL A 100 -19.46 7.61 -21.71
C VAL A 100 -18.15 7.77 -20.95
N GLN A 101 -17.48 8.90 -21.10
CA GLN A 101 -16.26 9.25 -20.37
C GLN A 101 -16.51 9.30 -18.86
N GLN A 102 -17.64 9.86 -18.42
CA GLN A 102 -18.02 9.90 -17.01
C GLN A 102 -18.27 8.49 -16.45
N MET A 103 -18.94 7.62 -17.22
CA MET A 103 -19.15 6.22 -16.85
C MET A 103 -17.81 5.48 -16.71
N ASN A 104 -16.91 5.63 -17.68
CA ASN A 104 -15.59 5.00 -17.66
C ASN A 104 -14.72 5.53 -16.52
N PHE A 105 -14.75 6.84 -16.26
CA PHE A 105 -14.05 7.46 -15.14
C PHE A 105 -14.53 6.90 -13.80
N LYS A 106 -15.85 6.81 -13.60
CA LYS A 106 -16.42 6.25 -12.37
C LYS A 106 -16.00 4.80 -12.15
N ARG A 107 -16.08 3.96 -13.20
CA ARG A 107 -15.63 2.57 -13.16
C ARG A 107 -14.15 2.46 -12.81
N ALA A 108 -13.33 3.37 -13.32
CA ALA A 108 -11.90 3.39 -13.00
C ALA A 108 -11.65 3.79 -11.54
N LEU A 109 -12.34 4.82 -11.02
CA LEU A 109 -12.24 5.21 -9.61
C LEU A 109 -12.65 4.06 -8.66
N GLU A 110 -13.74 3.34 -8.98
CA GLU A 110 -14.20 2.19 -8.21
C GLU A 110 -13.20 1.01 -8.19
N ALA A 111 -12.24 0.98 -9.12
CA ALA A 111 -11.26 -0.09 -9.26
C ALA A 111 -9.81 0.38 -9.04
N MET A 112 -9.60 1.65 -8.71
CA MET A 112 -8.26 2.26 -8.72
C MET A 112 -7.31 1.60 -7.72
N HIS A 113 -7.84 1.20 -6.56
CA HIS A 113 -7.13 0.46 -5.52
C HIS A 113 -6.41 -0.79 -6.04
N ILE A 114 -6.93 -1.45 -7.09
CA ILE A 114 -6.31 -2.64 -7.70
C ILE A 114 -4.91 -2.29 -8.20
N VAL A 115 -4.73 -1.17 -8.91
CA VAL A 115 -3.45 -0.80 -9.50
C VAL A 115 -2.42 -0.51 -8.39
N TYR A 116 -2.83 0.14 -7.30
CA TYR A 116 -1.92 0.48 -6.21
C TYR A 116 -1.62 -0.72 -5.28
N ALA A 117 -2.57 -1.64 -5.10
CA ALA A 117 -2.44 -2.78 -4.18
C ALA A 117 -1.94 -4.08 -4.83
N HIS A 118 -1.76 -4.12 -6.15
CA HIS A 118 -1.35 -5.36 -6.83
C HIS A 118 0.16 -5.59 -6.70
N GLU A 119 0.56 -6.80 -6.31
CA GLU A 119 1.95 -7.23 -6.06
C GLU A 119 2.97 -6.97 -7.19
N VAL A 120 2.50 -6.88 -8.43
CA VAL A 120 3.35 -6.74 -9.61
C VAL A 120 3.55 -5.27 -10.02
N VAL A 121 2.77 -4.36 -9.43
CA VAL A 121 2.84 -2.94 -9.73
C VAL A 121 3.79 -2.27 -8.75
N ARG A 122 4.86 -1.69 -9.28
CA ARG A 122 5.75 -0.82 -8.51
C ARG A 122 5.05 0.52 -8.30
N VAL A 123 4.72 0.86 -7.07
CA VAL A 123 4.13 2.17 -6.77
C VAL A 123 5.22 3.12 -6.27
N GLU A 124 5.35 4.26 -6.92
CA GLU A 124 6.21 5.35 -6.49
C GLU A 124 5.39 6.45 -5.82
N ILE A 125 5.81 6.82 -4.60
CA ILE A 125 5.18 7.88 -3.82
C ILE A 125 5.98 9.16 -3.98
N LEU A 126 5.40 10.16 -4.66
CA LEU A 126 5.98 11.48 -4.85
C LEU A 126 5.40 12.45 -3.81
N SER A 127 5.94 12.37 -2.59
CA SER A 127 5.41 13.12 -1.44
C SER A 127 5.88 14.58 -1.34
N LYS A 128 6.89 14.97 -2.13
CA LYS A 128 7.45 16.32 -2.13
C LYS A 128 6.76 17.17 -3.20
N LEU A 129 6.29 18.34 -2.80
CA LEU A 129 5.86 19.39 -3.74
C LEU A 129 7.07 19.99 -4.44
N THR A 130 6.85 20.62 -5.59
CA THR A 130 7.88 21.34 -6.34
C THR A 130 8.58 22.38 -5.45
N PRO A 131 9.92 22.39 -5.34
CA PRO A 131 10.66 23.39 -4.57
C PRO A 131 10.41 24.82 -5.07
N ALA A 132 10.39 25.80 -4.14
CA ALA A 132 10.09 27.19 -4.46
C ALA A 132 11.07 27.79 -5.49
N GLU A 133 12.34 27.40 -5.42
CA GLU A 133 13.38 27.83 -6.35
C GLU A 133 13.10 27.34 -7.76
N ARG A 134 12.62 26.10 -7.90
CA ARG A 134 12.24 25.50 -9.19
C ARG A 134 10.99 26.17 -9.76
N LYS A 135 10.00 26.46 -8.91
CA LYS A 135 8.81 27.24 -9.33
C LYS A 135 9.23 28.60 -9.90
N ALA A 136 10.07 29.32 -9.16
CA ALA A 136 10.57 30.63 -9.57
C ALA A 136 11.40 30.58 -10.85
N GLU A 137 12.22 29.54 -11.06
CA GLU A 137 12.99 29.34 -12.29
C GLU A 137 12.08 29.21 -13.51
N VAL A 138 11.09 28.32 -13.44
CA VAL A 138 10.15 28.05 -14.53
C VAL A 138 9.26 29.26 -14.81
N GLU A 139 8.78 29.95 -13.77
CA GLU A 139 7.90 31.12 -13.93
C GLU A 139 8.60 32.34 -14.53
N ARG A 140 9.94 32.47 -14.44
CA ARG A 140 10.69 33.58 -15.05
C ARG A 140 10.49 33.69 -16.55
N VAL A 141 10.30 32.58 -17.25
CA VAL A 141 10.08 32.58 -18.71
C VAL A 141 8.60 32.77 -19.09
N ARG A 142 7.72 33.03 -18.12
CA ARG A 142 6.27 33.22 -18.28
C ARG A 142 5.63 32.14 -19.17
N PRO A 143 5.80 30.86 -18.82
CA PRO A 143 5.29 29.74 -19.59
C PRO A 143 3.76 29.77 -19.64
N LYS A 144 3.23 29.17 -20.70
CA LYS A 144 1.83 28.84 -20.84
C LYS A 144 1.64 27.34 -20.66
N ILE A 145 0.43 26.97 -20.27
CA ILE A 145 0.04 25.58 -20.07
C ILE A 145 -1.40 25.38 -20.54
N SER A 146 -1.67 24.22 -21.12
CA SER A 146 -2.99 23.79 -21.53
C SER A 146 -3.81 23.35 -20.33
N VAL A 147 -4.94 24.01 -20.10
CA VAL A 147 -5.91 23.63 -19.07
C VAL A 147 -7.33 23.78 -19.58
N TYR A 148 -8.25 22.99 -19.04
CA TYR A 148 -9.67 23.16 -19.34
C TYR A 148 -10.22 24.43 -18.66
N LYS A 149 -10.94 25.27 -19.41
CA LYS A 149 -11.66 26.44 -18.87
C LYS A 149 -13.14 26.37 -19.24
N ASP A 150 -14.01 26.40 -18.22
CA ASP A 150 -15.46 26.43 -18.43
C ASP A 150 -15.92 27.63 -19.25
N SER A 151 -15.24 28.78 -19.12
CA SER A 151 -15.56 29.99 -19.90
C SER A 151 -15.39 29.79 -21.41
N HIS A 152 -14.56 28.85 -21.84
CA HIS A 152 -14.29 28.54 -23.24
C HIS A 152 -14.87 27.19 -23.68
N GLN A 153 -15.48 26.44 -22.75
CA GLN A 153 -15.94 25.05 -22.96
C GLN A 153 -14.89 24.17 -23.66
N GLY A 154 -13.62 24.30 -23.25
CA GLY A 154 -12.52 23.59 -23.90
C GLY A 154 -11.16 23.82 -23.24
N VAL A 155 -10.16 23.11 -23.75
CA VAL A 155 -8.75 23.25 -23.36
C VAL A 155 -8.16 24.47 -24.05
N VAL A 156 -7.53 25.35 -23.27
CA VAL A 156 -6.89 26.58 -23.76
C VAL A 156 -5.54 26.78 -23.09
N GLU A 157 -4.62 27.39 -23.82
CA GLU A 157 -3.30 27.80 -23.31
C GLU A 157 -3.43 29.06 -22.45
N VAL A 158 -3.14 28.95 -21.16
CA VAL A 158 -3.16 30.07 -20.21
C VAL A 158 -1.77 30.30 -19.60
N PRO A 159 -1.41 31.54 -19.22
CA PRO A 159 -0.26 31.78 -18.39
C PRO A 159 -0.32 30.97 -17.09
N MET A 160 0.78 30.32 -16.70
CA MET A 160 0.83 29.54 -15.45
C MET A 160 0.50 30.38 -14.20
N SER A 161 0.71 31.70 -14.25
CA SER A 161 0.35 32.63 -13.16
C SER A 161 -1.16 32.74 -12.92
N GLU A 162 -2.00 32.26 -13.86
CA GLU A 162 -3.46 32.23 -13.72
C GLU A 162 -3.98 30.95 -13.06
N LEU A 163 -3.09 30.00 -12.72
CA LEU A 163 -3.47 28.76 -12.04
C LEU A 163 -3.73 29.02 -10.56
N THR A 164 -4.66 28.25 -10.01
CA THR A 164 -4.97 28.29 -8.59
C THR A 164 -4.06 27.32 -7.85
N ALA A 165 -3.03 27.84 -7.17
CA ALA A 165 -2.05 27.00 -6.47
C ALA A 165 -2.71 26.14 -5.36
N ASN A 166 -2.30 24.88 -5.28
CA ASN A 166 -2.71 23.94 -4.26
C ASN A 166 -1.50 23.48 -3.44
N ASN A 167 -1.28 24.17 -2.32
CA ASN A 167 -0.13 23.94 -1.43
C ASN A 167 -0.42 22.92 -0.32
N VAL A 168 -1.51 22.16 -0.40
CA VAL A 168 -1.82 21.13 0.60
C VAL A 168 -0.71 20.07 0.57
N PRO A 169 -0.05 19.77 1.71
CA PRO A 169 0.97 18.74 1.78
C PRO A 169 0.43 17.35 1.42
N TYR A 170 1.27 16.46 0.89
CA TYR A 170 0.89 15.08 0.55
C TYR A 170 0.25 14.34 1.75
N SER A 171 0.78 14.55 2.96
CA SER A 171 0.29 13.94 4.21
C SER A 171 -1.13 14.34 4.59
N GLU A 172 -1.65 15.43 4.03
CA GLU A 172 -2.99 15.96 4.31
C GLU A 172 -4.02 15.58 3.23
N ARG A 173 -3.63 14.81 2.20
CA ARG A 173 -4.48 14.48 1.05
C ARG A 173 -5.03 13.07 1.16
N GLY A 174 -6.35 12.94 1.15
CA GLY A 174 -7.05 11.67 1.35
C GLY A 174 -6.66 10.58 0.36
N TRP A 175 -6.79 10.85 -0.95
CA TRP A 175 -6.39 9.92 -2.01
C TRP A 175 -4.90 9.52 -1.91
N CYS A 176 -4.01 10.49 -1.71
CA CYS A 176 -2.58 10.23 -1.58
C CYS A 176 -2.24 9.31 -0.39
N GLN A 177 -2.91 9.49 0.76
CA GLN A 177 -2.72 8.59 1.89
C GLN A 177 -3.33 7.20 1.61
N ALA A 178 -4.49 7.12 0.97
CA ALA A 178 -5.09 5.86 0.59
C ALA A 178 -4.21 5.04 -0.36
N GLU A 179 -3.69 5.67 -1.41
CA GLU A 179 -2.78 5.06 -2.39
C GLU A 179 -1.50 4.55 -1.73
N LYS A 180 -0.94 5.31 -0.79
CA LYS A 180 0.21 4.90 0.02
C LYS A 180 -0.13 3.68 0.88
N GLU A 181 -1.27 3.70 1.57
CA GLU A 181 -1.70 2.55 2.39
C GLU A 181 -1.90 1.30 1.53
N TRP A 182 -2.64 1.40 0.42
CA TRP A 182 -2.81 0.29 -0.53
C TRP A 182 -1.48 -0.25 -1.05
N ALA A 183 -0.52 0.65 -1.29
CA ALA A 183 0.79 0.28 -1.75
C ALA A 183 1.62 -0.48 -0.69
N ASN A 184 1.53 -0.07 0.57
CA ASN A 184 2.23 -0.71 1.67
C ASN A 184 1.67 -2.11 1.99
N LEU A 185 0.41 -2.39 1.63
CA LEU A 185 -0.22 -3.70 1.80
C LEU A 185 0.28 -4.79 0.82
N ARG A 186 1.18 -4.46 -0.12
CA ARG A 186 1.75 -5.42 -1.07
C ARG A 186 2.83 -6.28 -0.43
N GLU A 187 3.77 -5.66 0.28
CA GLU A 187 4.90 -6.42 0.82
C GLU A 187 4.39 -7.36 1.91
N THR A 188 4.53 -8.67 1.71
CA THR A 188 4.29 -9.70 2.72
C THR A 188 4.99 -9.27 4.00
N PHE A 189 4.18 -8.77 4.94
CA PHE A 189 4.52 -7.88 6.04
C PHE A 189 5.93 -8.09 6.57
N ALA A 190 6.86 -7.27 6.08
CA ALA A 190 8.22 -7.18 6.58
C ALA A 190 8.38 -5.88 7.36
N GLY A 191 7.60 -5.72 8.43
CA GLY A 191 7.78 -4.59 9.36
C GLY A 191 6.49 -3.94 9.83
N ASP A 192 5.48 -3.78 8.96
CA ASP A 192 4.29 -2.97 9.28
C ASP A 192 3.02 -3.83 9.39
N VAL A 193 2.08 -3.40 10.24
CA VAL A 193 0.74 -4.00 10.35
C VAL A 193 -0.23 -3.24 9.44
N PRO A 194 -1.08 -3.93 8.66
CA PRO A 194 -2.07 -3.26 7.83
C PRO A 194 -3.04 -2.47 8.71
N LEU A 195 -3.27 -1.20 8.39
CA LEU A 195 -4.15 -0.35 9.19
C LEU A 195 -5.60 -0.88 9.12
N PRO A 196 -6.23 -1.24 10.27
CA PRO A 196 -7.61 -1.70 10.31
C PRO A 196 -8.58 -0.66 9.73
N PRO A 197 -9.67 -1.09 9.06
CA PRO A 197 -10.62 -0.18 8.40
C PRO A 197 -11.19 0.92 9.31
N VAL A 198 -11.46 0.60 10.58
CA VAL A 198 -11.98 1.58 11.56
C VAL A 198 -10.97 2.70 11.83
N LEU A 199 -9.68 2.35 11.96
CA LEU A 199 -8.62 3.33 12.19
C LEU A 199 -8.32 4.12 10.92
N PHE A 200 -8.29 3.45 9.76
CA PHE A 200 -8.15 4.11 8.47
C PHE A 200 -9.28 5.12 8.21
N SER A 201 -10.53 4.74 8.47
CA SER A 201 -11.68 5.64 8.33
C SER A 201 -11.53 6.89 9.20
N SER A 202 -11.13 6.72 10.45
CA SER A 202 -10.90 7.83 11.39
C SER A 202 -9.79 8.76 10.90
N GLN A 203 -8.75 8.21 10.26
CA GLN A 203 -7.72 9.03 9.62
C GLN A 203 -8.26 9.79 8.41
N MET A 204 -9.02 9.13 7.52
CA MET A 204 -9.59 9.77 6.33
C MET A 204 -10.53 10.94 6.67
N ASP A 205 -11.24 10.87 7.81
CA ASP A 205 -12.09 11.97 8.28
C ASP A 205 -11.31 13.27 8.58
N MET A 206 -10.00 13.16 8.81
CA MET A 206 -9.12 14.29 9.09
C MET A 206 -8.41 14.85 7.85
N LEU A 207 -8.55 14.19 6.69
CA LEU A 207 -7.82 14.53 5.48
C LEU A 207 -8.67 15.33 4.48
N LYS A 208 -7.99 16.03 3.58
CA LYS A 208 -8.61 16.83 2.54
C LYS A 208 -8.88 15.98 1.31
N PHE A 209 -10.12 16.05 0.85
CA PHE A 209 -10.57 15.48 -0.43
C PHE A 209 -11.08 16.60 -1.33
N THR A 210 -10.88 16.43 -2.64
CA THR A 210 -11.38 17.38 -3.65
C THR A 210 -12.91 17.31 -3.73
N HIS A 211 -13.49 16.10 -3.63
CA HIS A 211 -14.94 15.89 -3.52
C HIS A 211 -15.27 15.16 -2.22
N ARG A 212 -16.36 15.57 -1.54
CA ARG A 212 -16.74 14.96 -0.25
C ARG A 212 -17.06 13.46 -0.36
N ASP A 213 -17.66 13.06 -1.48
CA ASP A 213 -18.05 11.67 -1.74
C ASP A 213 -16.84 10.74 -1.95
N ASP A 214 -15.66 11.30 -2.22
CA ASP A 214 -14.44 10.51 -2.40
C ASP A 214 -13.98 9.84 -1.11
N SER A 215 -14.25 10.45 0.05
CA SER A 215 -13.83 9.89 1.34
C SER A 215 -14.51 8.55 1.62
N ASP A 216 -15.82 8.45 1.39
CA ASP A 216 -16.57 7.21 1.58
C ASP A 216 -16.16 6.13 0.59
N LEU A 217 -15.89 6.51 -0.67
CA LEU A 217 -15.34 5.59 -1.66
C LEU A 217 -13.98 5.05 -1.21
N VAL A 218 -13.05 5.93 -0.85
CA VAL A 218 -11.70 5.54 -0.42
C VAL A 218 -11.71 4.62 0.79
N LYS A 219 -12.55 4.89 1.80
CA LYS A 219 -12.73 4.02 2.96
C LYS A 219 -13.20 2.62 2.56
N LYS A 220 -14.20 2.55 1.69
CA LYS A 220 -14.72 1.27 1.17
C LYS A 220 -13.64 0.50 0.42
N LEU A 221 -12.89 1.16 -0.47
CA LEU A 221 -11.84 0.50 -1.25
C LEU A 221 -10.70 0.01 -0.35
N GLN A 222 -10.33 0.77 0.69
CA GLN A 222 -9.32 0.33 1.64
C GLN A 222 -9.78 -0.90 2.45
N GLU A 223 -11.03 -0.93 2.89
CA GLU A 223 -11.59 -2.11 3.56
C GLU A 223 -11.54 -3.35 2.67
N GLU A 224 -11.88 -3.20 1.38
CA GLU A 224 -11.81 -4.28 0.40
C GLU A 224 -10.37 -4.80 0.23
N VAL A 225 -9.39 -3.91 0.01
CA VAL A 225 -7.97 -4.30 -0.07
C VAL A 225 -7.52 -4.98 1.22
N PHE A 226 -7.83 -4.38 2.37
CA PHE A 226 -7.46 -4.91 3.68
C PHE A 226 -7.96 -6.34 3.84
N LEU A 227 -9.26 -6.58 3.65
CA LEU A 227 -9.87 -7.90 3.82
C LEU A 227 -9.29 -8.93 2.85
N ILE A 228 -9.10 -8.58 1.57
CA ILE A 228 -8.48 -9.47 0.58
C ILE A 228 -7.07 -9.89 1.04
N LYS A 229 -6.26 -8.94 1.53
CA LYS A 229 -4.87 -9.22 1.94
C LYS A 229 -4.80 -10.03 3.23
N VAL A 230 -5.50 -9.61 4.29
CA VAL A 230 -5.41 -10.26 5.60
C VAL A 230 -6.03 -11.67 5.60
N THR A 231 -7.13 -11.88 4.87
CA THR A 231 -7.73 -13.22 4.78
C THR A 231 -6.94 -14.17 3.89
N ALA A 232 -6.16 -13.68 2.93
CA ALA A 232 -5.26 -14.52 2.13
C ALA A 232 -3.93 -14.84 2.85
N THR A 233 -3.61 -14.13 3.94
CA THR A 233 -2.32 -14.27 4.62
C THR A 233 -2.28 -15.52 5.50
N THR A 234 -1.33 -16.41 5.22
CA THR A 234 -1.08 -17.63 6.01
C THR A 234 0.12 -17.52 6.95
N LYS A 235 1.03 -16.58 6.69
CA LYS A 235 2.24 -16.36 7.48
C LYS A 235 2.43 -14.88 7.76
N LEU A 236 2.65 -14.55 9.02
CA LEU A 236 2.86 -13.18 9.48
C LEU A 236 4.21 -13.08 10.20
N ASN A 237 5.01 -12.07 9.88
CA ASN A 237 6.32 -11.85 10.48
C ASN A 237 6.48 -10.38 10.88
N LEU A 238 6.49 -10.09 12.18
CA LEU A 238 6.32 -8.74 12.69
C LEU A 238 7.51 -8.30 13.54
N LYS A 239 7.83 -7.01 13.41
CA LYS A 239 8.70 -6.28 14.31
C LYS A 239 8.14 -4.87 14.45
N LEU A 240 7.54 -4.58 15.60
CA LEU A 240 6.75 -3.38 15.82
C LEU A 240 7.19 -2.65 17.09
N SER A 241 6.93 -1.36 17.13
CA SER A 241 7.00 -0.58 18.35
C SER A 241 5.83 -0.89 19.29
N LYS A 242 5.96 -0.54 20.57
CA LYS A 242 4.89 -0.69 21.57
C LYS A 242 3.62 0.07 21.18
N GLN A 243 3.76 1.20 20.48
CA GLN A 243 2.65 2.04 20.04
C GLN A 243 1.78 1.38 18.95
N GLU A 244 2.32 0.40 18.23
CA GLU A 244 1.64 -0.28 17.13
C GLU A 244 0.91 -1.55 17.59
N VAL A 245 1.19 -2.06 18.79
CA VAL A 245 0.53 -3.27 19.33
C VAL A 245 -1.00 -3.14 19.39
N PRO A 246 -1.60 -1.99 19.82
CA PRO A 246 -3.05 -1.85 19.77
C PRO A 246 -3.64 -1.91 18.35
N ILE A 247 -2.88 -1.48 17.35
CA ILE A 247 -3.25 -1.57 15.93
C ILE A 247 -3.18 -3.03 15.49
N LEU A 248 -2.12 -3.75 15.85
CA LEU A 248 -1.98 -5.19 15.64
C LEU A 248 -3.17 -5.96 16.22
N CYS A 249 -3.52 -5.74 17.49
CA CYS A 249 -4.63 -6.43 18.14
C CYS A 249 -5.96 -6.23 17.41
N GLN A 250 -6.19 -5.07 16.81
CA GLN A 250 -7.37 -4.82 15.98
C GLN A 250 -7.29 -5.53 14.62
N ALA A 251 -6.12 -5.49 13.97
CA ALA A 251 -5.92 -6.12 12.67
C ALA A 251 -6.05 -7.65 12.74
N LEU A 252 -5.45 -8.28 13.76
CA LEU A 252 -5.41 -9.74 13.95
C LEU A 252 -6.79 -10.40 13.94
N LYS A 253 -7.84 -9.68 14.35
CA LYS A 253 -9.23 -10.17 14.33
C LYS A 253 -9.76 -10.51 12.94
N SER A 254 -9.16 -9.95 11.89
CA SER A 254 -9.59 -10.14 10.51
C SER A 254 -8.80 -11.24 9.79
N TYR A 255 -7.74 -11.76 10.41
CA TYR A 255 -6.96 -12.85 9.84
C TYR A 255 -7.64 -14.18 10.12
N THR A 256 -8.11 -14.85 9.07
CA THR A 256 -8.88 -16.09 9.20
C THR A 256 -8.11 -17.35 8.78
N ASN A 257 -6.94 -17.19 8.14
CA ASN A 257 -6.17 -18.30 7.55
C ASN A 257 -4.71 -18.35 8.02
N LEU A 258 -4.37 -17.68 9.13
CA LEU A 258 -3.01 -17.71 9.65
C LEU A 258 -2.63 -19.12 10.13
N GLU A 259 -1.53 -19.64 9.61
CA GLU A 259 -0.90 -20.88 10.02
C GLU A 259 0.32 -20.61 10.90
N MET A 260 1.04 -19.51 10.63
CA MET A 260 2.27 -19.15 11.32
C MET A 260 2.32 -17.65 11.65
N VAL A 261 2.68 -17.34 12.89
CA VAL A 261 2.94 -15.98 13.36
C VAL A 261 4.32 -15.93 14.01
N ILE A 262 5.15 -15.02 13.54
CA ILE A 262 6.47 -14.71 14.09
C ILE A 262 6.42 -13.26 14.55
N VAL A 263 6.74 -13.00 15.81
CA VAL A 263 6.88 -11.64 16.34
C VAL A 263 8.25 -11.53 16.99
N ARG A 264 9.01 -10.49 16.63
CA ARG A 264 10.36 -10.24 17.14
C ARG A 264 10.48 -8.81 17.65
N ASP A 265 11.24 -8.63 18.72
CA ASP A 265 11.61 -7.31 19.25
C ASP A 265 10.40 -6.37 19.47
N THR A 266 9.25 -6.92 19.86
CA THR A 266 7.98 -6.18 19.96
C THR A 266 7.42 -6.31 21.37
N PRO A 267 7.34 -5.24 22.18
CA PRO A 267 6.78 -5.30 23.53
C PRO A 267 5.26 -5.53 23.50
N LEU A 268 4.84 -6.80 23.48
CA LEU A 268 3.44 -7.18 23.27
C LEU A 268 2.55 -6.90 24.48
N GLY A 269 3.09 -7.08 25.69
CA GLY A 269 2.30 -7.18 26.92
C GLY A 269 1.22 -8.28 26.85
N CYS A 270 0.38 -8.37 27.90
CA CYS A 270 -0.66 -9.39 27.96
C CYS A 270 -1.64 -9.34 26.78
N GLU A 271 -2.13 -8.13 26.42
CA GLU A 271 -3.13 -7.98 25.35
C GLU A 271 -2.58 -8.44 23.99
N GLY A 272 -1.36 -8.03 23.63
CA GLY A 272 -0.73 -8.43 22.37
C GLY A 272 -0.44 -9.93 22.32
N ALA A 273 0.06 -10.52 23.41
CA ALA A 273 0.33 -11.94 23.48
C ALA A 273 -0.97 -12.77 23.31
N VAL A 274 -2.03 -12.40 24.03
CA VAL A 274 -3.35 -13.02 23.91
C VAL A 274 -3.91 -12.88 22.49
N ALA A 275 -3.85 -11.69 21.89
CA ALA A 275 -4.35 -11.46 20.54
C ALA A 275 -3.64 -12.33 19.50
N VAL A 276 -2.31 -12.50 19.62
CA VAL A 276 -1.54 -13.38 18.72
C VAL A 276 -1.99 -14.83 18.84
N LEU A 277 -2.20 -15.33 20.06
CA LEU A 277 -2.68 -16.70 20.26
C LEU A 277 -4.11 -16.91 19.71
N GLN A 278 -4.97 -15.92 19.87
CA GLN A 278 -6.36 -15.96 19.40
C GLN A 278 -6.52 -15.93 17.88
N THR A 279 -5.43 -15.70 17.12
CA THR A 279 -5.45 -15.85 15.66
C THR A 279 -5.76 -17.27 15.19
N GLY A 280 -5.57 -18.28 16.07
CA GLY A 280 -5.73 -19.68 15.72
C GLY A 280 -4.53 -20.28 14.96
N ALA A 281 -3.45 -19.52 14.78
CA ALA A 281 -2.23 -20.00 14.14
C ALA A 281 -1.65 -21.23 14.86
N ARG A 282 -1.14 -22.18 14.06
CA ARG A 282 -0.59 -23.45 14.55
C ARG A 282 0.84 -23.29 15.05
N HIS A 283 1.58 -22.35 14.49
CA HIS A 283 2.99 -22.13 14.79
C HIS A 283 3.22 -20.67 15.19
N ILE A 284 3.49 -20.45 16.48
CA ILE A 284 3.68 -19.11 17.05
C ILE A 284 5.10 -19.01 17.60
N PHE A 285 5.84 -18.01 17.16
CA PHE A 285 7.20 -17.73 17.60
C PHE A 285 7.27 -16.29 18.13
N LEU A 286 7.47 -16.15 19.43
CA LEU A 286 7.62 -14.86 20.10
C LEU A 286 9.06 -14.76 20.62
N ASP A 287 9.81 -13.79 20.09
CA ASP A 287 11.22 -13.59 20.42
C ASP A 287 11.45 -12.15 20.88
N ALA A 288 12.08 -11.97 22.04
CA ALA A 288 12.36 -10.65 22.62
C ALA A 288 11.11 -9.74 22.69
N CYS A 289 9.98 -10.32 23.09
CA CYS A 289 8.67 -9.64 23.08
C CYS A 289 8.26 -9.02 24.43
N ASP A 290 9.23 -8.79 25.34
CA ASP A 290 9.00 -8.23 26.68
C ASP A 290 7.98 -9.02 27.52
N LEU A 291 8.06 -10.36 27.47
CA LEU A 291 7.12 -11.25 28.16
C LEU A 291 7.65 -11.63 29.55
N GLY A 292 6.90 -11.33 30.60
CA GLY A 292 7.14 -11.75 31.99
C GLY A 292 6.10 -12.76 32.49
N ASP A 293 6.04 -12.97 33.81
CA ASP A 293 5.15 -13.96 34.43
C ASP A 293 3.66 -13.62 34.26
N ASP A 294 3.29 -12.34 34.23
CA ASP A 294 1.91 -11.90 33.98
C ASP A 294 1.48 -12.29 32.55
N GLU A 295 2.34 -12.07 31.55
CA GLU A 295 2.10 -12.51 30.18
C GLU A 295 2.07 -14.04 30.07
N ALA A 296 2.96 -14.74 30.80
CA ALA A 296 2.96 -16.20 30.83
C ALA A 296 1.64 -16.77 31.37
N CYS A 297 1.09 -16.17 32.43
CA CYS A 297 -0.21 -16.51 32.99
C CYS A 297 -1.35 -16.27 31.98
N ALA A 298 -1.37 -15.09 31.33
CA ALA A 298 -2.36 -14.77 30.31
C ALA A 298 -2.30 -15.72 29.09
N ILE A 299 -1.09 -16.07 28.64
CA ILE A 299 -0.85 -17.06 27.58
C ILE A 299 -1.39 -18.43 28.03
N ALA A 300 -1.06 -18.88 29.26
CA ALA A 300 -1.52 -20.16 29.79
C ALA A 300 -3.05 -20.25 29.83
N ASP A 301 -3.73 -19.20 30.29
CA ASP A 301 -5.20 -19.14 30.34
C ASP A 301 -5.85 -19.30 28.96
N VAL A 302 -5.27 -18.68 27.94
CA VAL A 302 -5.75 -18.77 26.55
C VAL A 302 -5.46 -20.13 25.95
N LEU A 303 -4.26 -20.68 26.17
CA LEU A 303 -3.88 -21.99 25.63
C LEU A 303 -4.79 -23.13 26.12
N ARG A 304 -5.28 -23.06 27.36
CA ARG A 304 -6.25 -24.04 27.89
C ARG A 304 -7.57 -24.08 27.10
N GLN A 305 -7.88 -23.01 26.35
CA GLN A 305 -9.11 -22.86 25.57
C GLN A 305 -8.90 -23.04 24.06
N LEU A 306 -7.65 -23.05 23.58
CA LEU A 306 -7.31 -23.06 22.15
C LEU A 306 -6.52 -24.33 21.77
N PRO A 307 -7.18 -25.41 21.32
CA PRO A 307 -6.50 -26.65 20.95
C PRO A 307 -5.76 -26.60 19.60
N SER A 308 -5.81 -25.48 18.87
CA SER A 308 -5.23 -25.37 17.52
C SER A 308 -3.74 -25.07 17.49
N VAL A 309 -3.15 -24.61 18.60
CA VAL A 309 -1.71 -24.30 18.67
C VAL A 309 -0.90 -25.59 18.73
N GLU A 310 -0.12 -25.87 17.69
CA GLU A 310 0.73 -27.05 17.62
C GLU A 310 2.12 -26.78 18.19
N ASN A 311 2.68 -25.60 17.93
CA ASN A 311 3.99 -25.16 18.40
C ASN A 311 3.94 -23.71 18.87
N LEU A 312 4.19 -23.47 20.15
CA LEU A 312 4.48 -22.15 20.70
C LEU A 312 5.92 -22.09 21.18
N THR A 313 6.69 -21.16 20.61
CA THR A 313 8.09 -20.90 20.99
C THR A 313 8.21 -19.52 21.62
N LEU A 314 8.71 -19.46 22.85
CA LEU A 314 9.01 -18.21 23.56
C LEU A 314 10.52 -18.11 23.80
N ARG A 315 11.15 -17.03 23.29
CA ARG A 315 12.60 -16.77 23.42
C ARG A 315 12.89 -15.38 23.95
N ASN A 316 14.03 -15.24 24.62
CA ASN A 316 14.51 -13.97 25.18
C ASN A 316 13.43 -13.28 26.03
N THR A 317 12.83 -14.03 26.95
CA THR A 317 11.75 -13.58 27.84
C THR A 317 12.27 -13.29 29.25
N GLN A 318 11.44 -12.63 30.05
CA GLN A 318 11.67 -12.37 31.48
C GLN A 318 10.83 -13.32 32.36
N ILE A 319 10.33 -14.41 31.79
CA ILE A 319 9.51 -15.42 32.47
C ILE A 319 10.39 -16.17 33.47
N THR A 320 9.95 -16.22 34.72
CA THR A 320 10.64 -16.93 35.79
C THR A 320 10.16 -18.39 35.87
N ARG A 321 10.62 -19.12 36.89
CA ARG A 321 10.14 -20.49 37.17
C ARG A 321 8.65 -20.54 37.48
N GLU A 322 8.06 -19.46 38.00
CA GLU A 322 6.64 -19.41 38.34
C GLU A 322 5.78 -19.34 37.09
N GLY A 323 6.04 -18.38 36.19
CA GLY A 323 5.35 -18.30 34.91
C GLY A 323 5.59 -19.51 34.02
N PHE A 324 6.79 -20.12 34.06
CA PHE A 324 7.06 -21.36 33.33
C PHE A 324 6.17 -22.52 33.79
N LYS A 325 5.92 -22.67 35.10
CA LYS A 325 5.02 -23.71 35.62
C LYS A 325 3.59 -23.55 35.12
N GLU A 326 3.09 -22.30 35.04
CA GLU A 326 1.76 -22.03 34.48
C GLU A 326 1.65 -22.47 33.02
N LEU A 327 2.67 -22.15 32.21
CA LEU A 327 2.76 -22.58 30.82
C LEU A 327 2.90 -24.10 30.68
N GLU A 328 3.67 -24.74 31.56
CA GLU A 328 3.85 -26.20 31.58
C GLU A 328 2.54 -26.91 31.91
N GLU A 329 1.80 -26.46 32.93
CA GLU A 329 0.48 -27.00 33.27
C GLU A 329 -0.54 -26.80 32.15
N ALA A 330 -0.53 -25.64 31.48
CA ALA A 330 -1.35 -25.44 30.29
C ALA A 330 -0.94 -26.40 29.16
N SER A 331 0.35 -26.70 28.99
CA SER A 331 0.88 -27.54 27.91
C SER A 331 0.53 -29.01 27.96
N LYS A 332 0.12 -29.53 29.12
CA LYS A 332 -0.42 -30.89 29.22
C LYS A 332 -1.72 -31.08 28.42
N VAL A 333 -2.36 -30.00 27.99
CA VAL A 333 -3.63 -30.02 27.24
C VAL A 333 -3.40 -29.81 25.73
N PHE A 334 -2.18 -29.55 25.26
CA PHE A 334 -1.86 -29.29 23.84
C PHE A 334 -0.52 -29.93 23.39
N ASN A 335 -0.23 -29.91 22.07
CA ASN A 335 0.81 -30.78 21.49
C ASN A 335 2.26 -30.42 21.87
N SER A 336 2.68 -29.14 21.84
CA SER A 336 4.07 -28.76 22.14
C SER A 336 4.23 -27.26 22.48
N VAL A 337 4.85 -26.96 23.63
CA VAL A 337 5.40 -25.64 23.97
C VAL A 337 6.91 -25.79 24.17
N SER A 338 7.69 -24.94 23.50
CA SER A 338 9.13 -24.83 23.69
C SER A 338 9.44 -23.46 24.29
N LEU A 339 9.98 -23.45 25.50
CA LEU A 339 10.57 -22.26 26.09
C LEU A 339 12.09 -22.36 25.96
N ASP A 340 12.76 -21.31 25.48
CA ASP A 340 14.21 -21.26 25.57
C ASP A 340 14.62 -20.96 27.02
N VAL A 341 15.29 -21.92 27.63
CA VAL A 341 15.43 -22.05 29.09
C VAL A 341 16.62 -21.26 29.66
N HIS A 342 17.29 -20.46 28.83
CA HIS A 342 18.50 -19.73 29.23
C HIS A 342 18.27 -18.69 30.36
N THR A 343 17.03 -18.39 30.71
CA THR A 343 16.63 -17.44 31.77
C THR A 343 16.17 -18.06 33.09
N LEU A 344 16.15 -19.39 33.25
CA LEU A 344 15.82 -20.04 34.54
C LEU A 344 17.02 -20.03 35.52
N GLN A 345 17.50 -18.86 35.93
CA GLN A 345 18.29 -18.75 37.17
C GLN A 345 17.35 -18.61 38.37
#